data_AF-A0A8S4RPY3-F1
#
_entry.id   AF-A0A8S4RPY3-F1
#
_cell.length_a   1.000
_cell.length_b   1.000
_cell.length_c   1.000
_cell.angle_alpha   90.00
_cell.angle_beta   90.00
_cell.angle_gamma   90.00
#
_symmetry.space_group_name_H-M   'P 1'
#
loop_
_entity.id
_entity.type
_entity.pdbx_description
1 polymer ?
#
loop_
_entity_poly.entity_id
_entity_poly.type
_entity_poly.pdbx_seq_one_letter_code
_entity_poly.pdbx_strand_id
1 'polypeptide(L)'
;MIEGITERESNTRWNNSTQYRQSKLFLKSFDKKKTKQLMSRSRTNIALVAGITTGHCLLNRHLTVMRIAEDPSCPECVEMETSFHFIAECPMYAMVRWELQGKDSFSVEDLANLSIGDILRFTKGTGRFQGGMLPGPSKPVSQHGE
;
A
#
# COMPACT_ATOMS: atom_id res chain seq x y z
N MET A 1 -15.11 -14.94 25.39
CA MET A 1 -15.56 -13.53 25.27
C MET A 1 -14.28 -12.71 25.21
N ILE A 2 -13.87 -12.21 24.03
CA ILE A 2 -12.73 -11.31 23.95
C ILE A 2 -13.25 -9.99 24.52
N GLU A 3 -12.72 -9.55 25.66
CA GLU A 3 -13.03 -8.24 26.23
C GLU A 3 -12.83 -7.19 25.13
N GLY A 4 -13.88 -6.47 24.81
CA GLY A 4 -13.87 -5.53 23.70
C GLY A 4 -12.97 -4.36 24.04
N ILE A 5 -11.75 -4.36 23.50
CA ILE A 5 -10.87 -3.19 23.57
C ILE A 5 -11.64 -1.99 23.02
N THR A 6 -11.82 -0.98 23.86
CA THR A 6 -12.55 0.23 23.47
C THR A 6 -11.76 1.01 22.41
N GLU A 7 -12.44 1.87 21.66
CA GLU A 7 -11.80 2.79 20.71
C GLU A 7 -10.72 3.65 21.39
N ARG A 8 -10.99 4.10 22.61
CA ARG A 8 -10.05 4.87 23.42
C ARG A 8 -8.78 4.07 23.70
N GLU A 9 -8.91 2.85 24.22
CA GLU A 9 -7.77 1.98 24.53
C GLU A 9 -6.97 1.60 23.28
N SER A 10 -7.67 1.33 22.17
CA SER A 10 -7.04 1.05 20.87
C SER A 10 -6.20 2.23 20.40
N ASN A 11 -6.73 3.44 20.49
CA ASN A 11 -6.03 4.67 20.12
C ASN A 11 -4.83 4.95 21.03
N THR A 12 -5.00 4.80 22.35
CA THR A 12 -3.90 4.97 23.31
C THR A 12 -2.75 4.01 22.99
N ARG A 13 -3.06 2.72 22.78
CA ARG A 13 -2.06 1.71 22.41
C ARG A 13 -1.39 2.02 21.07
N TRP A 14 -2.17 2.45 20.08
CA TRP A 14 -1.66 2.79 18.75
C TRP A 14 -0.70 3.97 18.79
N ASN A 15 -1.11 5.07 19.42
CA ASN A 15 -0.34 6.31 19.47
C ASN A 15 0.95 6.13 20.27
N ASN A 16 0.90 5.40 21.39
CA ASN A 16 2.07 5.18 22.26
C ASN A 16 3.05 4.13 21.71
N SER A 17 2.66 3.34 20.70
CA SER A 17 3.58 2.37 20.12
C SER A 17 4.63 3.04 19.25
N THR A 18 5.91 2.71 19.45
CA THR A 18 7.00 3.10 18.53
C THR A 18 7.09 2.20 17.29
N GLN A 19 6.27 1.14 17.23
CA GLN A 19 6.24 0.17 16.15
C GLN A 19 5.26 0.59 15.03
N TYR A 20 5.18 -0.24 13.98
CA TYR A 20 4.22 -0.09 12.88
C TYR A 20 4.44 1.14 11.99
N ARG A 21 5.71 1.52 11.76
CA ARG A 21 6.08 2.69 10.93
C ARG A 21 5.30 2.78 9.63
N GLN A 22 5.18 1.68 8.88
CA GLN A 22 4.45 1.64 7.61
C GLN A 22 2.94 1.82 7.79
N SER A 23 2.32 1.03 8.67
CA SER A 23 0.87 1.12 8.93
C SER A 23 0.44 2.50 9.42
N LYS A 24 1.30 3.18 10.19
CA LYS A 24 1.07 4.55 10.68
C LYS A 24 1.09 5.64 9.60
N LEU A 25 1.53 5.31 8.38
CA LEU A 25 1.37 6.20 7.23
C LEU A 25 -0.08 6.23 6.74
N PHE A 26 -0.80 5.11 6.85
CA PHE A 26 -2.16 4.94 6.33
C PHE A 26 -3.25 5.03 7.41
N LEU A 27 -2.89 4.74 8.66
CA LEU A 27 -3.78 4.66 9.82
C LEU A 27 -3.19 5.49 10.97
N LYS A 28 -3.61 6.75 11.10
CA LYS A 28 -3.16 7.63 12.19
C LYS A 28 -3.79 7.28 13.53
N SER A 29 -5.02 6.81 13.48
CA SER A 29 -5.82 6.40 14.63
C SER A 29 -6.78 5.30 14.21
N PHE A 30 -7.52 4.78 15.17
CA PHE A 30 -8.66 3.93 14.92
C PHE A 30 -9.70 4.67 14.06
N ASP A 31 -10.10 4.03 12.97
CA ASP A 31 -11.06 4.58 12.01
C ASP A 31 -12.16 3.55 11.73
N LYS A 32 -13.35 3.81 12.30
CA LYS A 32 -14.54 2.96 12.09
C LYS A 32 -14.97 2.92 10.63
N LYS A 33 -14.82 4.01 9.88
CA LYS A 33 -15.23 4.11 8.49
C LYS A 33 -14.32 3.25 7.62
N LYS A 34 -13.00 3.36 7.76
CA LYS A 34 -12.04 2.48 7.07
C LYS A 34 -12.26 1.02 7.45
N THR A 35 -12.47 0.73 8.74
CA THR A 35 -12.77 -0.63 9.21
C THR A 35 -14.01 -1.20 8.50
N LYS A 36 -15.13 -0.49 8.49
CA LYS A 36 -16.36 -0.91 7.80
C LYS A 36 -16.15 -1.08 6.30
N GLN A 37 -15.40 -0.16 5.67
CA GLN A 37 -15.08 -0.24 4.26
C GLN A 37 -14.17 -1.42 3.91
N LEU A 38 -13.25 -1.81 4.79
CA LEU A 38 -12.37 -2.96 4.60
C LEU A 38 -13.15 -4.26 4.75
N MET A 39 -13.96 -4.37 5.81
CA MET A 39 -14.77 -5.56 6.10
C MET A 39 -15.84 -5.84 5.04
N SER A 40 -16.23 -4.85 4.23
CA SER A 40 -17.16 -5.04 3.10
C SER A 40 -16.48 -5.50 1.80
N ARG A 41 -15.16 -5.71 1.78
CA ARG A 41 -14.43 -6.17 0.58
C ARG A 41 -14.25 -7.69 0.56
N SER A 42 -13.99 -8.23 -0.62
CA SER A 42 -13.59 -9.63 -0.79
C SER A 42 -12.26 -9.92 -0.07
N ARG A 43 -12.03 -11.19 0.29
CA ARG A 43 -10.79 -11.64 0.94
C ARG A 43 -9.53 -11.20 0.19
N THR A 44 -9.54 -11.28 -1.14
CA THR A 44 -8.42 -10.83 -2.00
C THR A 44 -8.13 -9.35 -1.86
N ASN A 45 -9.18 -8.51 -1.86
CA ASN A 45 -9.02 -7.07 -1.67
C ASN A 45 -8.58 -6.72 -0.24
N ILE A 46 -9.07 -7.45 0.77
CA ILE A 46 -8.61 -7.27 2.16
C ILE A 46 -7.12 -7.59 2.27
N ALA A 47 -6.68 -8.73 1.72
CA ALA A 47 -5.27 -9.12 1.72
C ALA A 47 -4.40 -8.07 1.04
N LEU A 48 -4.83 -7.56 -0.13
CA LEU A 48 -4.09 -6.53 -0.86
C LEU A 48 -3.93 -5.26 -0.02
N VAL A 49 -5.01 -4.74 0.57
CA VAL A 49 -4.96 -3.54 1.40
C VAL A 49 -4.12 -3.77 2.64
N ALA A 50 -4.27 -4.91 3.32
CA ALA A 50 -3.46 -5.25 4.49
C ALA A 50 -1.97 -5.31 4.15
N GLY A 51 -1.59 -5.98 3.05
CA GLY A 51 -0.20 -6.06 2.63
C GLY A 51 0.40 -4.72 2.26
N ILE A 52 -0.34 -3.91 1.49
CA ILE A 52 0.09 -2.56 1.11
C ILE A 52 0.27 -1.68 2.36
N THR A 53 -0.71 -1.64 3.24
CA THR A 53 -0.69 -0.75 4.41
C THR A 53 0.35 -1.18 5.45
N THR A 54 0.62 -2.48 5.57
CA THR A 54 1.61 -2.99 6.53
C THR A 54 3.02 -3.16 5.95
N GLY A 55 3.19 -3.01 4.64
CA GLY A 55 4.45 -3.28 3.95
C GLY A 55 4.74 -4.76 3.68
N HIS A 56 3.76 -5.65 3.84
CA HIS A 56 3.85 -7.08 3.57
C HIS A 56 3.17 -7.43 2.25
N CYS A 57 3.73 -6.95 1.15
CA CYS A 57 3.23 -7.20 -0.21
C CYS A 57 4.39 -7.49 -1.17
N LEU A 58 4.09 -7.85 -2.42
CA LEU A 58 5.08 -8.21 -3.43
C LEU A 58 5.82 -7.01 -4.05
N LEU A 59 6.19 -6.05 -3.21
CA LEU A 59 7.13 -4.99 -3.56
C LEU A 59 8.55 -5.44 -3.19
N ASN A 60 9.52 -5.05 -4.00
CA ASN A 60 10.88 -5.55 -3.93
C ASN A 60 11.57 -5.27 -2.59
N ARG A 61 11.22 -4.19 -1.88
CA ARG A 61 11.72 -3.99 -0.51
C ARG A 61 11.33 -5.15 0.41
N HIS A 62 10.07 -5.58 0.38
CA HIS A 62 9.62 -6.67 1.24
C HIS A 62 10.21 -8.01 0.78
N LEU A 63 10.23 -8.26 -0.53
CA LEU A 63 10.81 -9.49 -1.10
C LEU A 63 12.29 -9.64 -0.76
N THR A 64 13.05 -8.54 -0.76
CA THR A 64 14.47 -8.55 -0.37
C THR A 64 14.65 -8.85 1.11
N VAL A 65 13.82 -8.27 2.00
CA VAL A 65 13.83 -8.62 3.43
C VAL A 65 13.53 -10.11 3.63
N MET A 66 12.64 -10.67 2.81
CA MET A 66 12.30 -12.10 2.83
C MET A 66 13.31 -12.99 2.08
N ARG A 67 14.38 -12.41 1.50
CA ARG A 67 15.39 -13.11 0.68
C ARG A 67 14.81 -13.85 -0.54
N ILE A 68 13.72 -13.32 -1.09
CA ILE A 68 13.08 -13.81 -2.33
C ILE A 68 13.61 -13.06 -3.55
N ALA A 69 13.93 -11.77 -3.38
CA ALA A 69 14.58 -10.94 -4.40
C ALA A 69 15.95 -10.48 -3.89
N GLU A 70 16.87 -10.18 -4.81
CA GLU A 70 18.20 -9.68 -4.48
C GLU A 70 18.24 -8.15 -4.39
N ASP A 71 17.42 -7.47 -5.19
CA ASP A 71 17.41 -6.03 -5.33
C ASP A 71 16.09 -5.43 -4.80
N PRO A 72 16.13 -4.47 -3.85
CA PRO A 72 14.94 -3.80 -3.36
C PRO A 72 14.43 -2.68 -4.27
N SER A 73 15.08 -2.38 -5.40
CA SER A 73 14.72 -1.30 -6.31
C SER A 73 13.42 -1.54 -7.07
N CYS A 74 12.73 -0.45 -7.39
CA CYS A 74 11.50 -0.42 -8.15
C CYS A 74 11.83 -0.73 -9.61
N PRO A 75 11.14 -1.70 -10.24
CA PRO A 75 11.39 -2.04 -11.64
C PRO A 75 11.07 -0.90 -12.61
N GLU A 76 10.33 0.10 -12.13
CA GLU A 76 9.78 1.19 -12.93
C GLU A 76 10.64 2.48 -12.85
N CYS A 77 11.36 2.71 -11.75
CA CYS A 77 12.11 3.96 -11.55
C CYS A 77 13.37 3.84 -10.68
N VAL A 78 13.88 2.62 -10.46
CA VAL A 78 15.14 2.28 -9.77
C VAL A 78 15.31 2.70 -8.30
N GLU A 79 14.42 3.54 -7.76
CA GLU A 79 14.34 3.87 -6.33
C GLU A 79 13.86 2.68 -5.50
N MET A 80 14.12 2.67 -4.20
CA MET A 80 13.71 1.56 -3.33
C MET A 80 12.18 1.35 -3.31
N GLU A 81 11.71 0.17 -3.70
CA GLU A 81 10.28 -0.16 -3.85
C GLU A 81 9.60 -0.45 -2.50
N THR A 82 9.38 0.59 -1.71
CA THR A 82 8.56 0.54 -0.49
C THR A 82 7.08 0.79 -0.78
N SER A 83 6.18 0.45 0.15
CA SER A 83 4.75 0.80 0.01
C SER A 83 4.52 2.31 -0.05
N PHE A 84 5.33 3.10 0.66
CA PHE A 84 5.31 4.56 0.58
C PHE A 84 5.70 5.01 -0.83
N HIS A 85 6.85 4.55 -1.33
CA HIS A 85 7.29 4.86 -2.69
C HIS A 85 6.23 4.49 -3.73
N PHE A 86 5.72 3.25 -3.68
CA PHE A 86 4.72 2.74 -4.61
C PHE A 86 3.46 3.61 -4.68
N ILE A 87 2.90 3.99 -3.53
CA ILE A 87 1.67 4.79 -3.49
C ILE A 87 1.94 6.28 -3.70
N ALA A 88 2.95 6.84 -3.04
CA ALA A 88 3.10 8.27 -2.87
C ALA A 88 4.06 8.95 -3.85
N GLU A 89 5.08 8.25 -4.35
CA GLU A 89 6.24 8.93 -4.97
C GLU A 89 6.60 8.40 -6.36
N CYS A 90 6.36 7.11 -6.63
CA CYS A 90 6.83 6.47 -7.85
C CYS A 90 6.36 7.24 -9.09
N PRO A 91 7.26 7.81 -9.92
CA PRO A 91 6.89 8.68 -11.03
C PRO A 91 6.05 7.95 -12.08
N MET A 92 6.27 6.64 -12.26
CA MET A 92 5.51 5.82 -13.19
C MET A 92 4.02 5.70 -12.83
N TYR A 93 3.63 5.99 -11.58
CA TYR A 93 2.24 5.98 -11.14
C TYR A 93 1.68 7.39 -10.88
N ALA A 94 2.36 8.45 -11.31
CA ALA A 94 1.92 9.83 -11.13
C ALA A 94 0.53 10.08 -11.75
N MET A 95 0.29 9.60 -12.97
CA MET A 95 -1.02 9.73 -13.63
C MET A 95 -2.13 8.99 -12.88
N VAL A 96 -1.86 7.80 -12.32
CA VAL A 96 -2.85 7.06 -11.54
C VAL A 96 -3.22 7.82 -10.25
N ARG A 97 -2.26 8.49 -9.60
CA ARG A 97 -2.55 9.38 -8.47
C ARG A 97 -3.34 10.62 -8.90
N TRP A 98 -2.99 11.20 -10.05
CA TRP A 98 -3.67 12.37 -10.58
C TRP A 98 -5.14 12.08 -10.87
N GLU A 99 -5.45 10.96 -11.51
CA GLU A 99 -6.82 10.52 -11.74
C GLU A 99 -7.58 10.22 -10.44
N LEU A 100 -6.88 9.80 -9.39
CA LEU A 100 -7.49 9.45 -8.11
C LEU A 100 -7.83 10.66 -7.24
N GLN A 101 -6.92 11.63 -7.13
CA GLN A 101 -7.00 12.74 -6.16
C GLN A 101 -6.51 14.10 -6.72
N GLY A 102 -6.19 14.18 -8.01
CA GLY A 102 -5.67 15.41 -8.64
C GLY A 102 -4.28 15.80 -8.16
N LYS A 103 -3.47 14.84 -7.69
CA LYS A 103 -2.10 15.05 -7.21
C LYS A 103 -1.15 14.06 -7.87
N ASP A 104 0.05 14.51 -8.19
CA ASP A 104 1.11 13.68 -8.77
C ASP A 104 1.97 12.97 -7.72
N SER A 105 1.80 13.32 -6.44
CA SER A 105 2.49 12.78 -5.27
C SER A 105 1.62 12.92 -4.01
N PHE A 106 1.89 12.11 -2.98
CA PHE A 106 1.15 12.15 -1.71
C PHE A 106 2.06 12.39 -0.51
N SER A 107 1.66 13.32 0.35
CA SER A 107 2.26 13.47 1.68
C SER A 107 1.79 12.36 2.62
N VAL A 108 2.41 12.26 3.80
CA VAL A 108 1.96 11.36 4.87
C VAL A 108 0.52 11.66 5.30
N GLU A 109 0.10 12.92 5.26
CA GLU A 109 -1.28 13.33 5.58
C GLU A 109 -2.26 12.88 4.48
N ASP A 110 -1.85 12.98 3.22
CA ASP A 110 -2.66 12.46 2.11
C ASP A 110 -2.87 10.95 2.23
N LEU A 111 -1.81 10.19 2.52
CA LEU A 111 -1.89 8.74 2.74
C LEU A 111 -2.81 8.36 3.90
N ALA A 112 -2.77 9.13 4.99
CA ALA A 112 -3.65 8.93 6.14
C ALA A 112 -5.13 9.15 5.77
N ASN A 113 -5.40 10.04 4.82
CA ASN A 113 -6.75 10.39 4.37
C ASN A 113 -7.29 9.50 3.24
N LEU A 114 -6.45 8.70 2.59
CA LEU A 114 -6.89 7.73 1.58
C LEU A 114 -7.92 6.75 2.16
N SER A 115 -9.06 6.62 1.48
CA SER A 115 -10.04 5.58 1.81
C SER A 115 -9.55 4.21 1.38
N ILE A 116 -10.19 3.15 1.90
CA ILE A 116 -9.92 1.78 1.44
C ILE A 116 -10.23 1.64 -0.06
N GLY A 117 -11.24 2.38 -0.54
CA GLY A 117 -11.58 2.45 -1.96
C GLY A 117 -10.46 3.05 -2.79
N ASP A 118 -9.82 4.11 -2.30
CA ASP A 118 -8.74 4.81 -3.00
C ASP A 118 -7.50 3.93 -3.14
N ILE A 119 -7.10 3.27 -2.04
CA ILE A 119 -5.99 2.30 -2.05
C ILE A 119 -6.25 1.23 -3.10
N LEU A 120 -7.45 0.63 -3.12
CA LEU A 120 -7.80 -0.41 -4.09
C LEU A 120 -7.82 0.10 -5.54
N ARG A 121 -8.41 1.29 -5.77
CA ARG A 121 -8.46 1.90 -7.11
C ARG A 121 -7.07 2.19 -7.64
N PHE A 122 -6.23 2.81 -6.81
CA PHE A 122 -4.83 3.06 -7.12
C PHE A 122 -4.10 1.76 -7.46
N THR A 123 -4.10 0.79 -6.53
CA THR A 123 -3.37 -0.47 -6.70
C THR A 123 -3.81 -1.23 -7.95
N LYS A 124 -5.10 -1.24 -8.27
CA LYS A 124 -5.60 -1.87 -9.51
C LYS A 124 -5.23 -1.08 -10.75
N GLY A 125 -5.32 0.25 -10.70
CA GLY A 125 -4.95 1.14 -11.80
C GLY A 125 -3.48 1.02 -12.21
N THR A 126 -2.59 0.73 -11.26
CA THR A 126 -1.16 0.48 -11.58
C THR A 126 -0.91 -0.81 -12.37
N GLY A 127 -1.80 -1.80 -12.27
CA GLY A 127 -1.55 -3.14 -12.81
C GLY A 127 -0.45 -3.95 -12.11
N ARG A 128 0.20 -3.41 -11.05
CA ARG A 128 1.35 -4.05 -10.36
C ARG A 128 1.03 -5.40 -9.71
N PHE A 129 -0.24 -5.65 -9.40
CA PHE A 129 -0.75 -6.80 -8.63
C PHE A 129 -1.84 -7.59 -9.38
N GLN A 130 -1.73 -7.72 -10.71
CA GLN A 130 -2.71 -8.50 -11.49
C GLN A 130 -2.72 -9.98 -11.04
N GLY A 131 -3.89 -10.46 -10.60
CA GLY A 131 -4.07 -11.79 -10.01
C GLY A 131 -4.15 -11.82 -8.47
N GLY A 132 -4.01 -10.67 -7.79
CA GLY A 132 -4.03 -10.56 -6.33
C GLY A 132 -2.64 -10.29 -5.75
N MET A 133 -2.30 -10.89 -4.60
CA MET A 133 -0.91 -10.94 -4.10
C MET A 133 -0.05 -11.96 -4.89
N LEU A 134 -0.37 -12.20 -6.15
CA LEU A 134 0.47 -12.97 -7.06
C LEU A 134 1.17 -11.95 -7.95
N PRO A 135 2.47 -12.10 -8.24
CA PRO A 135 3.11 -11.24 -9.21
C PRO A 135 2.41 -11.49 -10.55
N GLY A 136 1.87 -10.42 -11.15
CA GLY A 136 1.46 -10.49 -12.54
C GLY A 136 2.67 -10.86 -13.41
N PRO A 137 2.46 -11.43 -14.61
CA PRO A 137 3.57 -11.66 -15.53
C PRO A 137 4.32 -10.34 -15.71
N SER A 138 5.64 -10.38 -15.58
CA SER A 138 6.51 -9.27 -15.97
C SER A 138 6.09 -8.84 -17.37
N LYS A 139 5.75 -7.56 -17.54
CA LYS A 139 5.58 -7.02 -18.89
C LYS A 139 6.85 -7.35 -19.67
N PRO A 140 6.76 -7.85 -20.91
CA PRO A 140 7.95 -8.02 -21.72
C PRO A 140 8.67 -6.69 -21.78
N VAL A 141 9.97 -6.70 -21.50
CA VAL A 141 10.85 -5.56 -21.72
C VAL A 141 10.61 -5.10 -23.15
N SER A 142 10.06 -3.90 -23.30
CA SER A 142 10.02 -3.22 -24.59
C SER A 142 11.46 -3.06 -25.01
N GLN A 143 11.92 -3.91 -25.92
CA GLN A 143 13.14 -3.66 -26.67
C GLN A 143 12.84 -2.42 -27.51
N HIS A 144 13.25 -1.26 -27.01
CA HIS A 144 13.39 -0.09 -27.87
C HIS A 144 14.47 -0.46 -28.87
N GLY A 145 14.02 -0.65 -30.11
CA GLY A 145 14.86 -0.90 -31.26
C GLY A 145 15.64 0.34 -31.67
N GLU A 146 16.71 0.02 -32.39
CA GLU A 146 17.64 0.84 -33.18
C GLU A 146 18.74 1.59 -32.41
#